data_AF-A0A2D9P6Y5-F1
#
_entry.id   AF-A0A2D9P6Y5-F1
#
_cell.length_a   1.000
_cell.length_b   1.000
_cell.length_c   1.000
_cell.angle_alpha   90.00
_cell.angle_beta   90.00
_cell.angle_gamma   90.00
#
_symmetry.space_group_name_H-M   'P 1'
#
loop_
_entity.id
_entity.type
_entity.pdbx_description
1 polymer ?
#
loop_
_entity_poly.entity_id
_entity_poly.type
_entity_poly.pdbx_seq_one_letter_code
_entity_poly.pdbx_strand_id
1 'polypeptide(L)'
;MNKDKHYEDKELEILRSAVDKAEKRSDRKSANAPIVKKIIAVVEEFLRKKKLVCYGGTAINNILPQSDQFYDKSLEIPDYDFYSPTALDHAKELANIYNERGFTDVEAKSGVHHGTYKVYVNYIPVADITSLDPNLFKKVKQDSISVNGILYAPPNFLRMAMYLELSRPKGDVSRWEKVLKRLLLLNKNYPIRNKKCDEVNFQRSMESTVSLESNKEVDIYNITKDTFINQEVIFFGGFANTIYSKYMPSKLRKKLQNSPDFDVLSLEPLTVCTIVVERLNDRGIMNTKIVKHEGVGEIIAPHYEILVGKDTVAFVYEPLGCHSYNIINIQGQILKIATIDTMLSFYLAFIYADRPYYDTDRLLCMSQYLFKVQQKNRLKQKGLLRRFSISCYGEQPTLESMRQEKSDMFEKLKDKKGTREYEEWFLKYIPDVKKDKKEINPDNANTKKRRKKKRKKTNRLFSWK
;
A
#
# COMPACT_ATOMS: atom_id res chain seq x y z
N MET A 1 -41.02 25.76 -16.44
CA MET A 1 -39.98 25.04 -15.68
C MET A 1 -40.10 25.43 -14.22
N ASN A 2 -40.24 24.44 -13.34
CA ASN A 2 -40.93 24.47 -12.03
C ASN A 2 -40.28 25.37 -10.98
N LYS A 3 -41.09 26.22 -10.33
CA LYS A 3 -40.79 26.79 -9.01
C LYS A 3 -40.70 25.70 -7.92
N ASP A 4 -41.40 24.58 -8.08
CA ASP A 4 -41.42 23.48 -7.10
C ASP A 4 -40.08 22.74 -6.98
N LYS A 5 -39.37 22.51 -8.10
CA LYS A 5 -38.01 21.96 -8.08
C LYS A 5 -37.04 22.81 -7.26
N HIS A 6 -37.28 24.12 -7.20
CA HIS A 6 -36.45 25.07 -6.46
C HIS A 6 -36.80 25.15 -4.96
N TYR A 7 -38.00 24.73 -4.54
CA TYR A 7 -38.31 24.55 -3.12
C TYR A 7 -37.76 23.24 -2.59
N GLU A 8 -37.87 22.15 -3.36
CA GLU A 8 -37.30 20.84 -3.04
C GLU A 8 -35.77 20.91 -2.83
N ASP A 9 -35.04 21.56 -3.74
CA ASP A 9 -33.58 21.73 -3.62
C ASP A 9 -33.19 22.54 -2.37
N LYS A 10 -33.95 23.59 -2.05
CA LYS A 10 -33.73 24.41 -0.85
C LYS A 10 -34.05 23.66 0.44
N GLU A 11 -35.12 22.88 0.44
CA GLU A 11 -35.49 22.02 1.57
C GLU A 11 -34.40 20.96 1.82
N LEU A 12 -33.85 20.36 0.76
CA LEU A 12 -32.71 19.45 0.84
C LEU A 12 -31.44 20.14 1.39
N GLU A 13 -31.16 21.39 1.00
CA GLU A 13 -30.06 22.16 1.58
C GLU A 13 -30.26 22.45 3.08
N ILE A 14 -31.48 22.80 3.49
CA ILE A 14 -31.83 22.98 4.90
C ILE A 14 -31.63 21.68 5.67
N LEU A 15 -32.13 20.56 5.14
CA LEU A 15 -31.96 19.23 5.75
C LEU A 15 -30.47 18.87 5.86
N ARG A 16 -29.69 19.01 4.79
CA ARG A 16 -28.24 18.76 4.79
C ARG A 16 -27.53 19.60 5.86
N SER A 17 -27.86 20.88 5.98
CA SER A 17 -27.29 21.75 7.01
C SER A 17 -27.68 21.30 8.43
N ALA A 18 -28.92 20.82 8.63
CA ALA A 18 -29.37 20.31 9.92
C ALA A 18 -28.69 18.98 10.29
N VAL A 19 -28.54 18.07 9.32
CA VAL A 19 -27.81 16.80 9.46
C VAL A 19 -26.36 17.08 9.83
N ASP A 20 -25.65 17.93 9.09
CA ASP A 20 -24.25 18.31 9.37
C ASP A 20 -24.07 18.86 10.80
N LYS A 21 -25.02 19.68 11.27
CA LYS A 21 -24.99 20.23 12.63
C LYS A 21 -25.25 19.16 13.69
N ALA A 22 -26.17 18.23 13.43
CA ALA A 22 -26.51 17.15 14.34
C ALA A 22 -25.34 16.15 14.48
N GLU A 23 -24.74 15.75 13.35
CA GLU A 23 -23.57 14.87 13.30
C GLU A 23 -22.40 15.48 14.06
N LYS A 24 -22.01 16.73 13.75
CA LYS A 24 -20.92 17.42 14.46
C LYS A 24 -21.12 17.50 15.97
N ARG A 25 -22.36 17.68 16.44
CA ARG A 25 -22.67 17.69 17.89
C ARG A 25 -22.48 16.31 18.51
N SER A 26 -22.95 15.26 17.83
CA SER A 26 -22.80 13.87 18.27
C SER A 26 -21.33 13.44 18.30
N ASP A 27 -20.61 13.73 17.23
CA ASP A 27 -19.19 13.41 17.04
C ASP A 27 -18.34 14.09 18.10
N ARG A 28 -18.56 15.40 18.31
CA ARG A 28 -17.87 16.16 19.36
C ARG A 28 -18.09 15.56 20.74
N LYS A 29 -19.33 15.15 21.07
CA LYS A 29 -19.64 14.54 22.37
C LYS A 29 -18.90 13.21 22.53
N SER A 30 -18.86 12.41 21.48
CA SER A 30 -18.21 11.09 21.46
C SER A 30 -16.69 11.21 21.56
N ALA A 31 -16.06 12.00 20.69
CA ALA A 31 -14.61 12.20 20.67
C ALA A 31 -14.07 12.82 21.98
N ASN A 32 -14.85 13.68 22.63
CA ASN A 32 -14.46 14.30 23.89
C ASN A 32 -14.81 13.49 25.15
N ALA A 33 -15.47 12.34 25.00
CA ALA A 33 -15.81 11.50 26.14
C ALA A 33 -14.53 11.11 26.91
N PRO A 34 -14.52 11.19 28.26
CA PRO A 34 -13.32 10.88 29.05
C PRO A 34 -12.77 9.48 28.79
N ILE A 35 -13.65 8.50 28.53
CA ILE A 35 -13.26 7.13 28.20
C ILE A 35 -12.49 7.06 26.88
N VAL A 36 -12.92 7.80 25.86
CA VAL A 36 -12.26 7.84 24.54
C VAL A 36 -10.88 8.46 24.65
N LYS A 37 -10.73 9.54 25.42
CA LYS A 37 -9.41 10.15 25.68
C LYS A 37 -8.45 9.17 26.36
N LYS A 38 -8.95 8.37 27.31
CA LYS A 38 -8.14 7.30 27.93
C LYS A 38 -7.75 6.23 26.91
N ILE A 39 -8.68 5.82 26.04
CA ILE A 39 -8.40 4.83 24.98
C ILE A 39 -7.27 5.31 24.08
N ILE A 40 -7.37 6.55 23.58
CA ILE A 40 -6.36 7.17 22.71
C ILE A 40 -5.00 7.25 23.42
N ALA A 41 -4.98 7.68 24.69
CA ALA A 41 -3.74 7.78 25.45
C ALA A 41 -3.00 6.43 25.55
N VAL A 42 -3.74 5.32 25.70
CA VAL A 42 -3.16 3.97 25.79
C VAL A 42 -2.48 3.56 24.48
N VAL A 43 -3.14 3.72 23.33
CA VAL A 43 -2.56 3.35 22.03
C VAL A 43 -1.37 4.25 21.69
N GLU A 44 -1.44 5.54 21.99
CA GLU A 44 -0.31 6.44 21.79
C GLU A 44 0.90 6.07 22.64
N GLU A 45 0.70 5.72 23.91
CA GLU A 45 1.77 5.24 24.78
C GLU A 45 2.40 3.94 24.25
N PHE A 46 1.56 3.01 23.80
CA PHE A 46 2.01 1.77 23.18
C PHE A 46 2.88 2.03 21.94
N LEU A 47 2.43 2.91 21.04
CA LEU A 47 3.17 3.33 19.85
C LEU A 47 4.53 3.94 20.20
N ARG A 48 4.58 4.84 21.20
CA ARG A 48 5.83 5.45 21.68
C ARG A 48 6.80 4.43 22.24
N LYS A 49 6.29 3.47 23.04
CA LYS A 49 7.09 2.44 23.71
C LYS A 49 7.64 1.42 22.71
N LYS A 50 6.79 0.92 21.81
CA LYS A 50 7.15 -0.09 20.81
C LYS A 50 7.87 0.47 19.59
N LYS A 51 7.85 1.79 19.42
CA LYS A 51 8.46 2.48 18.26
C LYS A 51 7.94 1.86 16.95
N LEU A 52 6.62 1.72 16.87
CA LEU A 52 5.88 1.30 15.68
C LEU A 52 5.57 2.51 14.81
N VAL A 53 5.32 2.27 13.52
CA VAL A 53 5.25 3.34 12.52
C VAL A 53 3.82 3.49 12.02
N CYS A 54 3.18 4.61 12.37
CA CYS A 54 1.86 4.96 11.87
C CYS A 54 1.90 5.26 10.36
N TYR A 55 0.85 4.87 9.63
CA TYR A 55 0.70 5.15 8.20
C TYR A 55 -0.67 5.74 7.86
N GLY A 56 -1.01 5.78 6.57
CA GLY A 56 -2.36 6.14 6.12
C GLY A 56 -2.73 7.60 6.36
N GLY A 57 -4.03 7.85 6.51
CA GLY A 57 -4.57 9.21 6.70
C GLY A 57 -4.05 9.87 7.97
N THR A 58 -3.98 9.10 9.07
CA THR A 58 -3.52 9.56 10.37
C THR A 58 -2.06 10.01 10.31
N ALA A 59 -1.20 9.27 9.61
CA ALA A 59 0.18 9.69 9.41
C ALA A 59 0.32 10.95 8.57
N ILE A 60 -0.34 11.01 7.41
CA ILE A 60 -0.31 12.19 6.56
C ILE A 60 -0.78 13.42 7.35
N ASN A 61 -1.89 13.32 8.09
CA ASN A 61 -2.41 14.44 8.86
C ASN A 61 -1.42 14.93 9.93
N ASN A 62 -0.85 14.02 10.74
CA ASN A 62 -0.04 14.44 11.89
C ASN A 62 1.36 14.96 11.52
N ILE A 63 1.89 14.64 10.33
CA ILE A 63 3.15 15.23 9.86
C ILE A 63 2.96 16.58 9.17
N LEU A 64 1.72 16.97 8.82
CA LEU A 64 1.46 18.26 8.19
C LEU A 64 1.48 19.40 9.22
N PRO A 65 1.84 20.63 8.79
CA PRO A 65 1.62 21.82 9.59
C PRO A 65 0.14 21.96 9.97
N GLN A 66 -0.13 22.52 11.15
CA GLN A 66 -1.48 22.60 11.72
C GLN A 66 -2.52 23.22 10.77
N SER A 67 -2.13 24.22 9.97
CA SER A 67 -3.02 24.89 9.00
C SER A 67 -3.44 24.00 7.82
N ASP A 68 -2.68 22.95 7.55
CA ASP A 68 -2.89 22.03 6.42
C ASP A 68 -3.42 20.65 6.89
N GLN A 69 -3.65 20.47 8.21
CA GLN A 69 -4.28 19.29 8.77
C GLN A 69 -5.76 19.22 8.35
N PHE A 70 -6.22 18.03 8.02
CA PHE A 70 -7.56 17.78 7.48
C PHE A 70 -8.45 16.93 8.41
N TYR A 71 -7.94 16.49 9.55
CA TYR A 71 -8.73 15.86 10.61
C TYR A 71 -8.94 16.83 11.78
N ASP A 72 -10.19 16.96 12.23
CA ASP A 72 -10.52 17.73 13.43
C ASP A 72 -10.54 16.81 14.66
N LYS A 73 -9.49 16.87 15.48
CA LYS A 73 -9.36 16.07 16.71
C LYS A 73 -10.45 16.35 17.76
N SER A 74 -11.22 17.43 17.60
CA SER A 74 -12.35 17.73 18.49
C SER A 74 -13.64 17.02 18.08
N LEU A 75 -13.72 16.56 16.83
CA LEU A 75 -14.87 15.87 16.25
C LEU A 75 -14.58 14.39 16.01
N GLU A 76 -13.36 14.05 15.59
CA GLU A 76 -13.02 12.72 15.13
C GLU A 76 -12.17 11.96 16.16
N ILE A 77 -12.50 10.68 16.36
CA ILE A 77 -11.67 9.74 17.08
C ILE A 77 -10.59 9.25 16.11
N PRO A 78 -9.29 9.44 16.40
CA PRO A 78 -8.24 8.96 15.53
C PRO A 78 -8.23 7.43 15.48
N ASP A 79 -8.37 6.89 14.27
CA ASP A 79 -8.09 5.49 13.98
C ASP A 79 -6.58 5.35 13.69
N TYR A 80 -5.87 4.57 14.52
CA TYR A 80 -4.43 4.41 14.38
C TYR A 80 -4.11 3.21 13.49
N ASP A 81 -3.84 3.49 12.22
CA ASP A 81 -3.20 2.57 11.30
C ASP A 81 -1.67 2.57 11.54
N PHE A 82 -1.06 1.43 11.88
CA PHE A 82 0.39 1.33 12.03
C PHE A 82 0.99 0.00 11.60
N TYR A 83 2.23 0.07 11.11
CA TYR A 83 3.01 -1.09 10.72
C TYR A 83 3.71 -1.72 11.91
N SER A 84 3.86 -3.04 11.84
CA SER A 84 4.57 -3.85 12.81
C SER A 84 5.26 -5.04 12.14
N PRO A 85 6.50 -5.39 12.52
CA PRO A 85 7.14 -6.63 12.04
C PRO A 85 6.52 -7.89 12.66
N THR A 86 5.74 -7.74 13.74
CA THR A 86 5.09 -8.83 14.50
C THR A 86 3.66 -8.40 14.86
N ALA A 87 2.85 -8.10 13.85
CA ALA A 87 1.53 -7.46 14.05
C ALA A 87 0.56 -8.29 14.90
N LEU A 88 0.55 -9.62 14.73
CA LEU A 88 -0.25 -10.55 15.53
C LEU A 88 0.04 -10.39 17.04
N ASP A 89 1.32 -10.43 17.39
CA ASP A 89 1.77 -10.38 18.79
C ASP A 89 1.47 -9.00 19.41
N HIS A 90 1.71 -7.92 18.65
CA HIS A 90 1.39 -6.57 19.11
C HIS A 90 -0.13 -6.31 19.24
N ALA A 91 -0.97 -6.94 18.42
CA ALA A 91 -2.42 -6.85 18.57
C ALA A 91 -2.91 -7.48 19.87
N LYS A 92 -2.41 -8.68 20.19
CA LYS A 92 -2.70 -9.36 21.47
C LYS A 92 -2.17 -8.56 22.66
N GLU A 93 -0.95 -8.04 22.57
CA GLU A 93 -0.36 -7.24 23.64
C GLU A 93 -1.15 -5.96 23.90
N LEU A 94 -1.55 -5.23 22.85
CA LEU A 94 -2.36 -4.02 22.99
C LEU A 94 -3.72 -4.34 23.63
N ALA A 95 -4.37 -5.43 23.23
CA ALA A 95 -5.60 -5.89 23.86
C ALA A 95 -5.41 -6.22 25.35
N ASN A 96 -4.31 -6.88 25.72
CA ASN A 96 -3.98 -7.15 27.12
C ASN A 96 -3.81 -5.87 27.94
N ILE A 97 -3.10 -4.88 27.41
CA ILE A 97 -2.91 -3.58 28.09
C ILE A 97 -4.25 -2.89 28.35
N TYR A 98 -5.19 -2.94 27.40
CA TYR A 98 -6.54 -2.42 27.61
C TYR A 98 -7.29 -3.18 28.71
N ASN A 99 -7.27 -4.51 28.69
CA ASN A 99 -7.92 -5.31 29.73
C ASN A 99 -7.33 -5.03 31.12
N GLU A 100 -6.00 -4.96 31.24
CA GLU A 100 -5.30 -4.63 32.48
C GLU A 100 -5.63 -3.23 33.01
N ARG A 101 -6.00 -2.29 32.12
CA ARG A 101 -6.46 -0.93 32.48
C ARG A 101 -7.96 -0.87 32.83
N GLY A 102 -8.64 -2.01 32.89
CA GLY A 102 -10.02 -2.12 33.36
C GLY A 102 -11.09 -1.88 32.28
N PHE A 103 -10.72 -1.93 31.00
CA PHE A 103 -11.70 -1.90 29.91
C PHE A 103 -12.38 -3.28 29.77
N THR A 104 -13.71 -3.30 29.62
CA THR A 104 -14.52 -4.53 29.73
C THR A 104 -14.66 -5.29 28.43
N ASP A 105 -14.81 -4.58 27.30
CA ASP A 105 -15.09 -5.17 26.00
C ASP A 105 -13.88 -4.95 25.08
N VAL A 106 -12.87 -5.79 25.22
CA VAL A 106 -11.64 -5.73 24.43
C VAL A 106 -11.55 -6.93 23.51
N GLU A 107 -11.30 -6.69 22.21
CA GLU A 107 -11.14 -7.75 21.21
C GLU A 107 -10.01 -7.37 20.24
N ALA A 108 -9.09 -8.29 19.98
CA ALA A 108 -8.21 -8.25 18.83
C ALA A 108 -8.64 -9.32 17.82
N LYS A 109 -8.82 -8.95 16.55
CA LYS A 109 -9.23 -9.90 15.50
C LYS A 109 -8.56 -9.65 14.16
N SER A 110 -8.51 -10.67 13.30
CA SER A 110 -8.00 -10.55 11.94
C SER A 110 -8.86 -9.56 11.12
N GLY A 111 -8.21 -8.67 10.38
CA GLY A 111 -8.82 -7.76 9.40
C GLY A 111 -9.25 -8.49 8.13
N VAL A 112 -9.73 -7.75 7.12
CA VAL A 112 -10.10 -8.35 5.82
C VAL A 112 -8.88 -8.86 5.07
N HIS A 113 -7.80 -8.08 5.09
CA HIS A 113 -6.51 -8.46 4.51
C HIS A 113 -5.73 -9.34 5.49
N HIS A 114 -5.10 -10.39 4.97
CA HIS A 114 -4.19 -11.22 5.74
C HIS A 114 -3.04 -10.35 6.28
N GLY A 115 -2.58 -10.62 7.50
CA GLY A 115 -1.52 -9.84 8.13
C GLY A 115 -1.93 -8.49 8.73
N THR A 116 -3.18 -8.04 8.58
CA THR A 116 -3.73 -6.89 9.32
C THR A 116 -4.64 -7.37 10.46
N TYR A 117 -4.49 -6.76 11.64
CA TYR A 117 -5.28 -7.08 12.83
C TYR A 117 -5.92 -5.82 13.40
N LYS A 118 -7.17 -5.93 13.84
CA LYS A 118 -7.96 -4.82 14.37
C LYS A 118 -8.15 -5.00 15.87
N VAL A 119 -7.89 -3.94 16.64
CA VAL A 119 -8.15 -3.90 18.10
C VAL A 119 -9.35 -3.01 18.38
N TYR A 120 -10.34 -3.58 19.06
CA TYR A 120 -11.56 -2.91 19.51
C TYR A 120 -11.56 -2.79 21.02
N VAL A 121 -12.01 -1.63 21.51
CA VAL A 121 -12.19 -1.36 22.94
C VAL A 121 -13.54 -0.70 23.14
N ASN A 122 -14.42 -1.31 23.92
CA ASN A 122 -15.80 -0.86 24.11
C ASN A 122 -16.50 -0.61 22.78
N TYR A 123 -16.31 -1.53 21.83
CA TYR A 123 -16.84 -1.50 20.46
C TYR A 123 -16.31 -0.37 19.57
N ILE A 124 -15.35 0.43 20.06
CA ILE A 124 -14.66 1.46 19.28
C ILE A 124 -13.46 0.81 18.57
N PRO A 125 -13.32 0.94 17.25
CA PRO A 125 -12.09 0.55 16.55
C PRO A 125 -10.98 1.51 16.95
N VAL A 126 -9.92 0.99 17.56
CA VAL A 126 -8.84 1.80 18.11
C VAL A 126 -7.60 1.78 17.23
N ALA A 127 -7.31 0.61 16.66
CA ALA A 127 -6.08 0.40 15.92
C ALA A 127 -6.22 -0.67 14.84
N ASP A 128 -5.59 -0.40 13.71
CA ASP A 128 -5.30 -1.32 12.62
C ASP A 128 -3.79 -1.58 12.57
N ILE A 129 -3.39 -2.80 12.87
CA ILE A 129 -1.99 -3.21 13.00
C ILE A 129 -1.65 -4.09 11.81
N THR A 130 -0.87 -3.56 10.88
CA THR A 130 -0.54 -4.24 9.63
C THR A 130 0.89 -4.78 9.66
N SER A 131 1.04 -6.04 9.26
CA SER A 131 2.33 -6.69 9.13
C SER A 131 3.16 -6.00 8.04
N LEU A 132 4.43 -5.74 8.33
CA LEU A 132 5.39 -5.24 7.34
C LEU A 132 6.65 -6.07 7.45
N ASP A 133 7.20 -6.49 6.30
CA ASP A 133 8.45 -7.25 6.24
C ASP A 133 9.52 -6.60 7.15
N PRO A 134 10.26 -7.36 7.98
CA PRO A 134 11.18 -6.79 8.94
C PRO A 134 12.25 -5.86 8.35
N ASN A 135 12.78 -6.17 7.16
CA ASN A 135 13.80 -5.36 6.50
C ASN A 135 13.19 -4.05 5.98
N LEU A 136 12.02 -4.16 5.37
CA LEU A 136 11.23 -3.01 4.92
C LEU A 136 10.82 -2.11 6.10
N PHE A 137 10.32 -2.71 7.18
CA PHE A 137 9.95 -2.00 8.41
C PHE A 137 11.15 -1.25 9.00
N LYS A 138 12.33 -1.86 9.02
CA LYS A 138 13.57 -1.21 9.48
C LYS A 138 13.88 0.05 8.66
N LYS A 139 13.78 -0.02 7.32
CA LYS A 139 14.01 1.15 6.44
C LYS A 139 12.96 2.23 6.62
N VAL A 140 11.68 1.85 6.60
CA VAL A 140 10.57 2.78 6.82
C VAL A 140 10.68 3.47 8.18
N LYS A 141 11.08 2.74 9.22
CA LYS A 141 11.30 3.26 10.57
C LYS A 141 12.50 4.20 10.64
N GLN A 142 13.59 3.89 9.94
CA GLN A 142 14.79 4.73 9.90
C GLN A 142 14.48 6.14 9.38
N ASP A 143 13.65 6.25 8.35
CA ASP A 143 13.29 7.53 7.71
C ASP A 143 12.03 8.18 8.31
N SER A 144 11.44 7.56 9.34
CA SER A 144 10.18 8.02 9.93
C SER A 144 10.30 9.41 10.57
N ILE A 145 9.18 10.15 10.56
CA ILE A 145 9.07 11.44 11.23
C ILE A 145 8.50 11.22 12.63
N SER A 146 9.20 11.70 13.66
CA SER A 146 8.67 11.65 15.02
C SER A 146 7.91 12.93 15.37
N VAL A 147 6.66 12.78 15.80
CA VAL A 147 5.85 13.86 16.38
C VAL A 147 5.35 13.39 17.75
N ASN A 148 5.69 14.12 18.81
CA ASN A 148 5.36 13.77 20.20
C ASN A 148 5.76 12.33 20.58
N GLY A 149 6.90 11.86 20.05
CA GLY A 149 7.47 10.53 20.30
C GLY A 149 6.82 9.37 19.54
N ILE A 150 5.74 9.61 18.79
CA ILE A 150 5.11 8.65 17.88
C ILE A 150 5.81 8.73 16.54
N LEU A 151 6.08 7.60 15.89
CA LEU A 151 6.72 7.54 14.57
C LEU A 151 5.65 7.48 13.48
N TYR A 152 5.81 8.30 12.46
CA TYR A 152 4.95 8.34 11.29
C TYR A 152 5.75 8.02 10.03
N ALA A 153 5.17 7.25 9.12
CA ALA A 153 5.84 6.80 7.92
C ALA A 153 6.38 7.98 7.10
N PRO A 154 7.57 7.83 6.48
CA PRO A 154 8.21 8.90 5.73
C PRO A 154 7.33 9.38 4.56
N PRO A 155 7.41 10.68 4.19
CA PRO A 155 6.59 11.25 3.12
C PRO A 155 6.68 10.48 1.80
N ASN A 156 7.86 9.98 1.43
CA ASN A 156 8.04 9.21 0.19
C ASN A 156 7.35 7.85 0.23
N PHE A 157 7.28 7.20 1.40
CA PHE A 157 6.55 5.93 1.56
C PHE A 157 5.03 6.17 1.56
N LEU A 158 4.55 7.22 2.24
CA LEU A 158 3.13 7.62 2.17
C LEU A 158 2.72 7.98 0.74
N ARG A 159 3.60 8.66 0.01
CA ARG A 159 3.41 9.00 -1.41
C ARG A 159 3.38 7.77 -2.29
N MET A 160 4.26 6.79 -2.07
CA MET A 160 4.24 5.50 -2.76
C MET A 160 2.86 4.86 -2.65
N ALA A 161 2.32 4.73 -1.42
CA ALA A 161 1.02 4.12 -1.19
C ALA A 161 -0.11 4.90 -1.88
N MET A 162 -0.07 6.24 -1.88
CA MET A 162 -1.07 7.04 -2.59
C MET A 162 -1.00 6.90 -4.11
N TYR A 163 0.20 6.83 -4.69
CA TYR A 163 0.35 6.57 -6.12
C TYR A 163 -0.08 5.15 -6.49
N LEU A 164 0.18 4.17 -5.62
CA LEU A 164 -0.29 2.80 -5.79
C LEU A 164 -1.81 2.77 -5.96
N GLU A 165 -2.56 3.41 -5.06
CA GLU A 165 -4.01 3.55 -5.14
C GLU A 165 -4.48 4.22 -6.44
N LEU A 166 -3.89 5.37 -6.78
CA LEU A 166 -4.24 6.12 -8.00
C LEU A 166 -3.88 5.38 -9.29
N SER A 167 -2.94 4.43 -9.22
CA SER A 167 -2.49 3.61 -10.35
C SER A 167 -3.31 2.34 -10.55
N ARG A 168 -4.28 2.01 -9.67
CA ARG A 168 -5.06 0.77 -9.69
C ARG A 168 -6.52 1.02 -10.08
N PRO A 169 -6.88 1.11 -11.37
CA PRO A 169 -8.26 1.41 -11.78
C PRO A 169 -9.27 0.30 -11.51
N LYS A 170 -8.81 -0.94 -11.28
CA LYS A 170 -9.66 -2.03 -10.77
C LYS A 170 -9.66 -2.14 -9.23
N GLY A 171 -8.93 -1.27 -8.54
CA GLY A 171 -8.93 -1.17 -7.07
C GLY A 171 -10.13 -0.35 -6.56
N ASP A 172 -10.01 0.17 -5.33
CA ASP A 172 -11.08 1.00 -4.74
C ASP A 172 -11.03 2.46 -5.27
N VAL A 173 -11.59 2.66 -6.47
CA VAL A 173 -11.64 3.97 -7.14
C VAL A 173 -12.47 5.00 -6.37
N SER A 174 -13.34 4.59 -5.43
CA SER A 174 -14.11 5.51 -4.59
C SER A 174 -13.20 6.38 -3.70
N ARG A 175 -11.97 5.91 -3.44
CA ARG A 175 -10.97 6.61 -2.63
C ARG A 175 -10.15 7.64 -3.40
N TRP A 176 -10.15 7.60 -4.73
CA TRP A 176 -9.21 8.37 -5.57
C TRP A 176 -9.27 9.87 -5.30
N GLU A 177 -10.46 10.44 -5.13
CA GLU A 177 -10.61 11.87 -4.82
C GLU A 177 -9.93 12.23 -3.50
N LYS A 178 -10.20 11.45 -2.44
CA LYS A 178 -9.62 11.64 -1.11
C LYS A 178 -8.10 11.45 -1.14
N VAL A 179 -7.62 10.43 -1.86
CA VAL A 179 -6.19 10.15 -2.03
C VAL A 179 -5.49 11.31 -2.75
N LEU A 180 -6.05 11.80 -3.86
CA LEU A 180 -5.45 12.89 -4.61
C LEU A 180 -5.37 14.19 -3.79
N LYS A 181 -6.44 14.56 -3.06
CA LYS A 181 -6.43 15.75 -2.18
C LYS A 181 -5.31 15.68 -1.14
N ARG A 182 -5.14 14.53 -0.49
CA ARG A 182 -4.07 14.30 0.49
C ARG A 182 -2.68 14.31 -0.14
N LEU A 183 -2.53 13.69 -1.30
CA LEU A 183 -1.28 13.69 -2.06
C LEU A 183 -0.85 15.12 -2.44
N LEU A 184 -1.78 15.99 -2.80
CA LEU A 184 -1.49 17.40 -3.10
C LEU A 184 -0.99 18.15 -1.85
N LEU A 185 -1.63 17.96 -0.69
CA LEU A 185 -1.18 18.54 0.58
C LEU A 185 0.20 18.00 0.98
N LEU A 186 0.43 16.70 0.84
CA LEU A 186 1.72 16.10 1.13
C LEU A 186 2.81 16.63 0.19
N ASN A 187 2.54 16.77 -1.11
CA ASN A 187 3.49 17.31 -2.08
C ASN A 187 3.79 18.80 -1.87
N LYS A 188 2.83 19.58 -1.36
CA LYS A 188 3.01 20.99 -0.99
C LYS A 188 4.02 21.11 0.15
N ASN A 189 3.87 20.31 1.21
CA ASN A 189 4.66 20.42 2.44
C ASN A 189 5.95 19.60 2.42
N TYR A 190 5.95 18.48 1.71
CA TYR A 190 7.06 17.53 1.59
C TYR A 190 7.36 17.24 0.12
N PRO A 191 7.87 18.20 -0.66
CA PRO A 191 8.15 18.01 -2.08
C PRO A 191 9.19 16.91 -2.31
N ILE A 192 9.03 16.11 -3.39
CA ILE A 192 10.05 15.16 -3.83
C ILE A 192 11.29 15.94 -4.25
N ARG A 193 12.38 15.79 -3.50
CA ARG A 193 13.64 16.47 -3.77
C ARG A 193 14.81 15.54 -3.50
N ASN A 194 15.70 15.43 -4.47
CA ASN A 194 17.07 14.99 -4.25
C ASN A 194 18.02 16.11 -4.72
N LYS A 195 18.96 16.49 -3.85
CA LYS A 195 19.93 17.57 -4.14
C LYS A 195 21.01 17.13 -5.14
N LYS A 196 21.24 15.82 -5.27
CA LYS A 196 22.31 15.24 -6.09
C LYS A 196 21.90 14.94 -7.53
N CYS A 197 20.71 15.34 -7.98
CA CYS A 197 20.25 14.98 -9.33
C CYS A 197 21.10 15.53 -10.48
N ASP A 198 21.89 16.56 -10.22
CA ASP A 198 22.85 17.05 -11.20
C ASP A 198 24.10 16.16 -11.31
N GLU A 199 24.42 15.42 -10.25
CA GLU A 199 25.58 14.51 -10.11
C GLU A 199 25.24 13.06 -10.51
N VAL A 200 23.96 12.66 -10.45
CA VAL A 200 23.53 11.32 -10.84
C VAL A 200 23.78 11.09 -12.34
N ASN A 201 24.47 9.98 -12.65
CA ASN A 201 24.57 9.47 -14.00
C ASN A 201 23.41 8.49 -14.29
N PHE A 202 22.57 8.85 -15.26
CA PHE A 202 21.44 8.01 -15.69
C PHE A 202 21.80 7.06 -16.83
N GLN A 203 22.95 7.28 -17.47
CA GLN A 203 23.50 6.46 -18.54
C GLN A 203 24.55 5.54 -17.95
N ARG A 204 24.24 4.25 -17.91
CA ARG A 204 25.21 3.20 -17.65
C ARG A 204 25.74 2.73 -19.02
N SER A 205 27.04 2.56 -19.17
CA SER A 205 27.61 1.76 -20.26
C SER A 205 27.74 0.31 -19.80
N MET A 206 27.53 -0.67 -20.67
CA MET A 206 27.89 -2.06 -20.37
C MET A 206 29.41 -2.19 -20.13
N GLU A 207 29.84 -3.24 -19.42
CA GLU A 207 31.26 -3.50 -19.13
C GLU A 207 32.11 -3.53 -20.41
N SER A 208 33.39 -3.20 -20.24
CA SER A 208 34.35 -3.01 -21.33
C SER A 208 34.41 -4.16 -22.34
N THR A 209 34.21 -5.40 -21.89
CA THR A 209 34.23 -6.58 -22.77
C THR A 209 33.08 -6.63 -23.77
N VAL A 210 31.92 -6.05 -23.44
CA VAL A 210 30.79 -5.89 -24.37
C VAL A 210 30.91 -4.57 -25.14
N SER A 211 31.39 -3.51 -24.47
CA SER A 211 31.52 -2.17 -25.06
C SER A 211 32.69 -2.03 -26.06
N LEU A 212 33.64 -2.96 -26.09
CA LEU A 212 34.71 -3.02 -27.11
C LEU A 212 34.15 -3.34 -28.51
N GLU A 213 32.93 -3.88 -28.60
CA GLU A 213 32.19 -4.09 -29.84
C GLU A 213 30.90 -3.27 -29.82
N SER A 214 30.97 -1.98 -30.16
CA SER A 214 29.83 -1.04 -30.10
C SER A 214 28.56 -1.52 -30.80
N ASN A 215 28.69 -2.41 -31.80
CA ASN A 215 27.55 -3.03 -32.48
C ASN A 215 26.76 -3.99 -31.56
N LYS A 216 27.43 -4.72 -30.66
CA LYS A 216 26.77 -5.68 -29.77
C LYS A 216 25.89 -5.01 -28.72
N GLU A 217 26.32 -3.88 -28.14
CA GLU A 217 25.48 -3.14 -27.17
C GLU A 217 24.20 -2.61 -27.82
N VAL A 218 24.31 -2.09 -29.05
CA VAL A 218 23.15 -1.64 -29.84
C VAL A 218 22.24 -2.81 -30.20
N ASP A 219 22.81 -3.96 -30.57
CA ASP A 219 22.05 -5.17 -30.86
C ASP A 219 21.32 -5.68 -29.62
N ILE A 220 21.99 -5.78 -28.46
CA ILE A 220 21.37 -6.20 -27.19
C ILE A 220 20.17 -5.30 -26.88
N TYR A 221 20.37 -3.97 -26.96
CA TYR A 221 19.31 -3.01 -26.69
C TYR A 221 18.13 -3.17 -27.65
N ASN A 222 18.38 -3.28 -28.96
CA ASN A 222 17.32 -3.38 -29.96
C ASN A 222 16.58 -4.73 -29.89
N ILE A 223 17.31 -5.84 -29.76
CA ILE A 223 16.72 -7.18 -29.60
C ILE A 223 15.83 -7.21 -28.36
N THR A 224 16.31 -6.70 -27.23
CA THR A 224 15.55 -6.67 -25.97
C THR A 224 14.30 -5.81 -26.12
N LYS A 225 14.46 -4.58 -26.63
CA LYS A 225 13.35 -3.64 -26.87
C LYS A 225 12.29 -4.24 -27.79
N ASP A 226 12.69 -4.76 -28.95
CA ASP A 226 11.76 -5.29 -29.94
C ASP A 226 11.06 -6.55 -29.42
N THR A 227 11.78 -7.41 -28.69
CA THR A 227 11.18 -8.58 -28.02
C THR A 227 10.13 -8.14 -27.01
N PHE A 228 10.43 -7.18 -26.13
CA PHE A 228 9.46 -6.66 -25.16
C PHE A 228 8.23 -6.02 -25.81
N ILE A 229 8.41 -5.28 -26.90
CA ILE A 229 7.29 -4.73 -27.67
C ILE A 229 6.41 -5.85 -28.21
N ASN A 230 7.01 -6.88 -28.80
CA ASN A 230 6.29 -8.03 -29.38
C ASN A 230 5.58 -8.87 -28.32
N GLN A 231 6.14 -8.95 -27.11
CA GLN A 231 5.51 -9.60 -25.95
C GLN A 231 4.49 -8.70 -25.23
N GLU A 232 4.22 -7.51 -25.78
CA GLU A 232 3.24 -6.56 -25.28
C GLU A 232 3.37 -6.20 -23.78
N VAL A 233 4.61 -6.17 -23.28
CA VAL A 233 4.89 -5.85 -21.86
C VAL A 233 4.63 -4.38 -21.56
N ILE A 234 4.51 -4.04 -20.28
CA ILE A 234 4.37 -2.64 -19.85
C ILE A 234 5.72 -2.08 -19.45
N PHE A 235 6.23 -1.08 -20.18
CA PHE A 235 7.47 -0.41 -19.81
C PHE A 235 7.24 0.60 -18.70
N PHE A 236 8.05 0.53 -17.64
CA PHE A 236 8.01 1.52 -16.56
C PHE A 236 9.40 2.00 -16.10
N GLY A 237 10.49 1.44 -16.64
CA GLY A 237 11.88 1.80 -16.31
C GLY A 237 12.56 2.80 -17.25
N GLY A 238 13.86 2.58 -17.51
CA GLY A 238 14.73 3.45 -18.33
C GLY A 238 14.15 3.82 -19.70
N PHE A 239 13.61 2.85 -20.44
CA PHE A 239 12.96 3.09 -21.72
C PHE A 239 11.72 4.01 -21.60
N ALA A 240 10.86 3.77 -20.60
CA ALA A 240 9.71 4.62 -20.34
C ALA A 240 10.13 6.06 -19.95
N ASN A 241 11.17 6.21 -19.11
CA ASN A 241 11.76 7.51 -18.77
C ASN A 241 12.24 8.26 -20.03
N THR A 242 12.87 7.55 -20.97
CA THR A 242 13.33 8.12 -22.26
C THR A 242 12.14 8.70 -23.05
N ILE A 243 11.00 8.01 -23.07
CA ILE A 243 9.80 8.50 -23.75
C ILE A 243 9.22 9.73 -23.03
N TYR A 244 9.13 9.70 -21.70
CA TYR A 244 8.67 10.85 -20.90
C TYR A 244 9.61 12.06 -20.97
N SER A 245 10.90 11.86 -21.27
CA SER A 245 11.90 12.94 -21.40
C SER A 245 11.57 13.95 -22.50
N LYS A 246 10.69 13.61 -23.44
CA LYS A 246 10.15 14.54 -24.45
C LYS A 246 9.42 15.73 -23.81
N TYR A 247 8.90 15.57 -22.59
CA TYR A 247 8.23 16.63 -21.83
C TYR A 247 9.16 17.34 -20.83
N MET A 248 10.46 17.02 -20.86
CA MET A 248 11.49 17.58 -19.98
C MET A 248 12.39 18.59 -20.72
N PRO A 249 13.09 19.47 -19.98
CA PRO A 249 14.08 20.38 -20.55
C PRO A 249 15.19 19.65 -21.32
N SER A 250 15.76 20.29 -22.34
CA SER A 250 16.74 19.69 -23.26
C SER A 250 17.95 19.06 -22.57
N LYS A 251 18.53 19.73 -21.56
CA LYS A 251 19.67 19.21 -20.76
C LYS A 251 19.34 17.86 -20.11
N LEU A 252 18.14 17.74 -19.54
CA LEU A 252 17.69 16.52 -18.90
C LEU A 252 17.31 15.44 -19.92
N ARG A 253 16.71 15.84 -21.05
CA ARG A 253 16.41 14.94 -22.16
C ARG A 253 17.68 14.23 -22.64
N LYS A 254 18.78 14.95 -22.81
CA LYS A 254 20.07 14.36 -23.22
C LYS A 254 20.63 13.37 -22.19
N LYS A 255 20.53 13.68 -20.89
CA LYS A 255 20.96 12.76 -19.80
C LYS A 255 20.15 11.46 -19.76
N LEU A 256 18.93 11.47 -20.27
CA LEU A 256 18.00 10.33 -20.24
C LEU A 256 17.98 9.50 -21.52
N GLN A 257 18.71 9.91 -22.56
CA GLN A 257 18.82 9.13 -23.79
C GLN A 257 19.68 7.88 -23.53
N ASN A 258 19.42 6.78 -24.23
CA ASN A 258 20.28 5.59 -24.26
C ASN A 258 20.51 4.90 -22.90
N SER A 259 19.48 4.78 -22.05
CA SER A 259 19.55 3.90 -20.88
C SER A 259 19.46 2.44 -21.36
N PRO A 260 20.49 1.59 -21.15
CA PRO A 260 20.47 0.19 -21.59
C PRO A 260 19.57 -0.70 -20.73
N ASP A 261 19.14 -0.22 -19.56
CA ASP A 261 18.35 -0.99 -18.61
C ASP A 261 16.83 -0.86 -18.90
N PHE A 262 16.14 -2.00 -18.97
CA PHE A 262 14.69 -2.08 -19.11
C PHE A 262 14.03 -2.57 -17.81
N ASP A 263 13.04 -1.83 -17.30
CA ASP A 263 12.12 -2.35 -16.28
C ASP A 263 10.73 -2.47 -16.89
N VAL A 264 10.18 -3.68 -16.85
CA VAL A 264 8.90 -4.02 -17.49
C VAL A 264 8.00 -4.88 -16.59
N LEU A 265 6.69 -4.79 -16.78
CA LEU A 265 5.71 -5.69 -16.17
C LEU A 265 5.27 -6.75 -17.17
N SER A 266 5.22 -8.00 -16.72
CA SER A 266 4.68 -9.15 -17.46
C SER A 266 3.87 -10.06 -16.54
N LEU A 267 2.76 -10.59 -17.03
CA LEU A 267 2.01 -11.68 -16.38
C LEU A 267 2.78 -13.01 -16.41
N GLU A 268 3.68 -13.17 -17.38
CA GLU A 268 4.51 -14.37 -17.55
C GLU A 268 5.99 -13.97 -17.59
N PRO A 269 6.56 -13.51 -16.47
CA PRO A 269 7.86 -12.87 -16.46
C PRO A 269 8.99 -13.82 -16.88
N LEU A 270 8.96 -15.08 -16.43
CA LEU A 270 9.96 -16.08 -16.82
C LEU A 270 9.91 -16.38 -18.33
N THR A 271 8.72 -16.58 -18.89
CA THR A 271 8.54 -16.83 -20.33
C THR A 271 9.11 -15.68 -21.16
N VAL A 272 8.79 -14.44 -20.79
CA VAL A 272 9.32 -13.25 -21.45
C VAL A 272 10.86 -13.19 -21.35
N CYS A 273 11.44 -13.48 -20.18
CA CYS A 273 12.89 -13.55 -20.02
C CYS A 273 13.54 -14.62 -20.91
N THR A 274 12.94 -15.81 -20.97
CA THR A 274 13.42 -16.91 -21.82
C THR A 274 13.45 -16.51 -23.29
N ILE A 275 12.38 -15.91 -23.80
CA ILE A 275 12.32 -15.44 -25.19
C ILE A 275 13.40 -14.40 -25.47
N VAL A 276 13.62 -13.43 -24.57
CA VAL A 276 14.70 -12.44 -24.74
C VAL A 276 16.06 -13.12 -24.83
N VAL A 277 16.34 -14.06 -23.92
CA VAL A 277 17.60 -14.82 -23.90
C VAL A 277 17.80 -15.63 -25.18
N GLU A 278 16.77 -16.33 -25.65
CA GLU A 278 16.80 -17.07 -26.91
C GLU A 278 17.13 -16.15 -28.09
N ARG A 279 16.46 -14.98 -28.18
CA ARG A 279 16.71 -14.00 -29.26
C ARG A 279 18.12 -13.39 -29.22
N LEU A 280 18.69 -13.20 -28.04
CA LEU A 280 20.07 -12.76 -27.88
C LEU A 280 21.04 -13.86 -28.34
N ASN A 281 20.79 -15.11 -27.94
CA ASN A 281 21.60 -16.26 -28.34
C ASN A 281 21.56 -16.52 -29.86
N ASP A 282 20.38 -16.39 -30.49
CA ASP A 282 20.21 -16.48 -31.95
C ASP A 282 21.09 -15.49 -32.72
N ARG A 283 21.47 -14.38 -32.08
CA ARG A 283 22.31 -13.31 -32.63
C ARG A 283 23.77 -13.40 -32.16
N GLY A 284 24.17 -14.51 -31.53
CA GLY A 284 25.54 -14.77 -31.10
C GLY A 284 25.94 -14.14 -29.77
N ILE A 285 24.97 -13.62 -28.98
CA ILE A 285 25.21 -13.05 -27.65
C ILE A 285 24.96 -14.17 -26.62
N MET A 286 25.97 -15.03 -26.44
CA MET A 286 25.79 -16.31 -25.72
C MET A 286 25.91 -16.23 -24.19
N ASN A 287 26.55 -15.18 -23.65
CA ASN A 287 26.81 -15.07 -22.21
C ASN A 287 25.59 -14.49 -21.46
N THR A 288 24.44 -15.14 -21.59
CA THR A 288 23.15 -14.68 -21.07
C THR A 288 22.72 -15.51 -19.85
N LYS A 289 22.14 -14.88 -18.84
CA LYS A 289 21.63 -15.56 -17.64
C LYS A 289 20.33 -14.92 -17.15
N ILE A 290 19.42 -15.77 -16.65
CA ILE A 290 18.21 -15.34 -15.95
C ILE A 290 18.41 -15.60 -14.44
N VAL A 291 18.19 -14.58 -13.61
CA VAL A 291 18.25 -14.69 -12.14
C VAL A 291 16.88 -14.37 -11.57
N LYS A 292 16.31 -15.30 -10.80
CA LYS A 292 15.06 -15.06 -10.06
C LYS A 292 15.37 -14.33 -8.76
N HIS A 293 14.61 -13.27 -8.49
CA HIS A 293 14.61 -12.52 -7.25
C HIS A 293 13.26 -12.68 -6.57
N GLU A 294 13.28 -13.00 -5.27
CA GLU A 294 12.06 -13.07 -4.46
C GLU A 294 11.44 -11.68 -4.28
N GLY A 295 10.17 -11.60 -3.90
CA GLY A 295 9.48 -10.34 -3.60
C GLY A 295 9.93 -9.70 -2.28
N VAL A 296 9.36 -8.53 -1.95
CA VAL A 296 9.50 -7.89 -0.63
C VAL A 296 8.12 -7.46 -0.15
N GLY A 297 7.58 -8.20 0.81
CA GLY A 297 6.23 -7.98 1.36
C GLY A 297 5.17 -7.85 0.24
N GLU A 298 4.22 -6.95 0.43
CA GLU A 298 3.16 -6.65 -0.54
C GLU A 298 3.51 -5.47 -1.47
N ILE A 299 4.79 -5.08 -1.53
CA ILE A 299 5.23 -3.87 -2.24
C ILE A 299 5.99 -4.21 -3.52
N ILE A 300 6.85 -5.22 -3.49
CA ILE A 300 7.68 -5.60 -4.64
C ILE A 300 7.41 -7.06 -4.96
N ALA A 301 6.98 -7.31 -6.18
CA ALA A 301 6.72 -8.66 -6.66
C ALA A 301 8.01 -9.47 -6.84
N PRO A 302 7.90 -10.81 -6.86
CA PRO A 302 8.91 -11.63 -7.49
C PRO A 302 9.21 -11.13 -8.91
N HIS A 303 10.48 -11.15 -9.28
CA HIS A 303 10.92 -10.63 -10.57
C HIS A 303 12.17 -11.35 -11.05
N TYR A 304 12.43 -11.21 -12.34
CA TYR A 304 13.54 -11.86 -13.01
C TYR A 304 14.48 -10.81 -13.58
N GLU A 305 15.77 -11.04 -13.41
CA GLU A 305 16.84 -10.24 -13.96
C GLU A 305 17.45 -10.96 -15.15
N ILE A 306 17.62 -10.25 -16.26
CA ILE A 306 18.34 -10.70 -17.45
C ILE A 306 19.73 -10.08 -17.42
N LEU A 307 20.74 -10.94 -17.36
CA LEU A 307 22.16 -10.57 -17.37
C LEU A 307 22.78 -10.93 -18.71
N VAL A 308 23.62 -10.04 -19.24
CA VAL A 308 24.60 -10.35 -20.30
C VAL A 308 25.99 -10.13 -19.71
N GLY A 309 26.73 -11.22 -19.49
CA GLY A 309 27.93 -11.19 -18.67
C GLY A 309 27.62 -10.79 -17.23
N LYS A 310 28.11 -9.63 -16.80
CA LYS A 310 27.81 -9.05 -15.49
C LYS A 310 26.82 -7.88 -15.56
N ASP A 311 26.44 -7.49 -16.76
CA ASP A 311 25.58 -6.34 -16.99
C ASP A 311 24.12 -6.72 -16.93
N THR A 312 23.37 -6.03 -16.07
CA THR A 312 21.91 -6.11 -16.07
C THR A 312 21.34 -5.45 -17.31
N VAL A 313 20.61 -6.22 -18.10
CA VAL A 313 19.91 -5.73 -19.30
C VAL A 313 18.47 -5.37 -18.96
N ALA A 314 17.79 -6.20 -18.18
CA ALA A 314 16.40 -5.97 -17.84
C ALA A 314 15.98 -6.59 -16.51
N PHE A 315 15.00 -5.96 -15.87
CA PHE A 315 14.18 -6.56 -14.84
C PHE A 315 12.74 -6.72 -15.33
N VAL A 316 12.20 -7.92 -15.17
CA VAL A 316 10.83 -8.30 -15.57
C VAL A 316 10.05 -8.66 -14.32
N TYR A 317 9.11 -7.80 -13.96
CA TYR A 317 8.33 -7.90 -12.72
C TYR A 317 6.94 -8.48 -12.98
N GLU A 318 6.49 -9.34 -12.06
CA GLU A 318 5.08 -9.72 -11.99
C GLU A 318 4.25 -8.56 -11.43
N PRO A 319 3.04 -8.27 -11.94
CA PRO A 319 2.18 -7.24 -11.37
C PRO A 319 1.46 -7.73 -10.10
N LEU A 320 1.67 -7.05 -8.95
CA LEU A 320 0.93 -7.30 -7.70
C LEU A 320 -0.53 -6.77 -7.70
N GLY A 321 -1.02 -6.30 -8.84
CA GLY A 321 -2.29 -5.61 -8.97
C GLY A 321 -2.53 -5.17 -10.40
N CYS A 322 -3.71 -4.64 -10.69
CA CYS A 322 -3.99 -4.10 -12.02
C CYS A 322 -3.45 -2.67 -12.14
N HIS A 323 -2.26 -2.51 -12.71
CA HIS A 323 -1.56 -1.22 -12.80
C HIS A 323 -1.87 -0.49 -14.11
N SER A 324 -2.18 0.81 -14.00
CA SER A 324 -2.56 1.65 -15.13
C SER A 324 -1.40 1.88 -16.11
N TYR A 325 -1.72 1.90 -17.39
CA TYR A 325 -0.78 2.21 -18.47
C TYR A 325 -1.47 3.01 -19.59
N ASN A 326 -0.66 3.56 -20.48
CA ASN A 326 -1.06 4.26 -21.68
C ASN A 326 -0.52 3.54 -22.91
N ILE A 327 -1.31 3.56 -23.99
CA ILE A 327 -0.89 3.06 -25.30
C ILE A 327 -0.46 4.25 -26.16
N ILE A 328 0.70 4.14 -26.80
CA ILE A 328 1.18 5.12 -27.78
C ILE A 328 1.64 4.40 -29.05
N ASN A 329 1.51 5.07 -30.18
CA ASN A 329 2.04 4.57 -31.46
C ASN A 329 3.28 5.39 -31.82
N ILE A 330 4.41 4.72 -32.01
CA ILE A 330 5.65 5.31 -32.50
C ILE A 330 6.08 4.53 -33.75
N GLN A 331 6.14 5.20 -34.90
CA GLN A 331 6.60 4.61 -36.17
C GLN A 331 5.86 3.32 -36.56
N GLY A 332 4.56 3.23 -36.25
CA GLY A 332 3.73 2.05 -36.54
C GLY A 332 3.78 0.97 -35.45
N GLN A 333 4.67 1.08 -34.47
CA GLN A 333 4.74 0.17 -33.34
C GLN A 333 3.86 0.64 -32.18
N ILE A 334 3.05 -0.27 -31.64
CA ILE A 334 2.21 -0.04 -30.47
C ILE A 334 3.05 -0.29 -29.22
N LEU A 335 3.18 0.73 -28.36
CA LEU A 335 3.92 0.65 -27.10
C LEU A 335 2.96 0.82 -25.92
N LYS A 336 3.10 -0.04 -24.91
CA LYS A 336 2.39 0.09 -23.63
C LYS A 336 3.34 0.65 -22.58
N ILE A 337 3.10 1.89 -22.15
CA ILE A 337 3.95 2.60 -21.20
C ILE A 337 3.17 2.85 -19.91
N ALA A 338 3.72 2.48 -18.76
CA ALA A 338 3.13 2.74 -17.46
C ALA A 338 2.81 4.23 -17.29
N THR A 339 1.69 4.55 -16.63
CA THR A 339 1.39 5.95 -16.30
C THR A 339 2.43 6.49 -15.31
N ILE A 340 2.53 7.82 -15.19
CA ILE A 340 3.40 8.44 -14.18
C ILE A 340 3.01 7.99 -12.77
N ASP A 341 1.72 7.80 -12.49
CA ASP A 341 1.26 7.32 -11.18
C ASP A 341 1.76 5.88 -10.91
N THR A 342 1.71 5.00 -11.91
CA THR A 342 2.33 3.66 -11.82
C THR A 342 3.85 3.76 -11.63
N MET A 343 4.57 4.52 -12.46
CA MET A 343 6.03 4.63 -12.33
C MET A 343 6.45 5.18 -10.96
N LEU A 344 5.72 6.16 -10.43
CA LEU A 344 6.01 6.73 -9.10
C LEU A 344 5.72 5.76 -7.97
N SER A 345 4.72 4.88 -8.07
CA SER A 345 4.50 3.85 -7.06
C SER A 345 5.67 2.88 -7.02
N PHE A 346 6.12 2.36 -8.16
CA PHE A 346 7.26 1.44 -8.24
C PHE A 346 8.58 2.09 -7.81
N TYR A 347 8.93 3.27 -8.32
CA TYR A 347 10.21 3.90 -7.98
C TYR A 347 10.30 4.26 -6.50
N LEU A 348 9.21 4.74 -5.91
CA LEU A 348 9.20 5.06 -4.49
C LEU A 348 9.19 3.80 -3.62
N ALA A 349 8.63 2.69 -4.09
CA ALA A 349 8.73 1.39 -3.44
C ALA A 349 10.17 0.87 -3.42
N PHE A 350 10.88 0.93 -4.55
CA PHE A 350 12.24 0.42 -4.69
C PHE A 350 13.25 1.08 -3.75
N ILE A 351 13.03 2.34 -3.39
CA ILE A 351 13.85 3.06 -2.40
C ILE A 351 13.87 2.35 -1.03
N TYR A 352 12.76 1.73 -0.63
CA TYR A 352 12.65 1.09 0.69
C TYR A 352 12.93 -0.43 0.64
N ALA A 353 13.24 -0.98 -0.53
CA ALA A 353 13.47 -2.41 -0.73
C ALA A 353 14.80 -2.92 -0.16
N ASP A 354 15.73 -2.02 0.16
CA ASP A 354 17.10 -2.32 0.62
C ASP A 354 17.88 -3.30 -0.27
N ARG A 355 17.80 -3.14 -1.60
CA ARG A 355 18.52 -4.01 -2.54
C ARG A 355 19.70 -3.27 -3.19
N PRO A 356 20.88 -3.91 -3.33
CA PRO A 356 22.08 -3.27 -3.86
C PRO A 356 21.92 -2.70 -5.28
N TYR A 357 21.07 -3.30 -6.10
CA TYR A 357 20.84 -2.89 -7.49
C TYR A 357 19.85 -1.72 -7.62
N TYR A 358 19.19 -1.29 -6.54
CA TYR A 358 18.35 -0.10 -6.54
C TYR A 358 19.13 1.12 -6.06
N ASP A 359 19.60 1.92 -7.01
CA ASP A 359 20.19 3.23 -6.72
C ASP A 359 19.11 4.22 -6.25
N THR A 360 19.11 4.48 -4.94
CA THR A 360 18.15 5.38 -4.30
C THR A 360 18.24 6.82 -4.84
N ASP A 361 19.45 7.30 -5.12
CA ASP A 361 19.65 8.65 -5.64
C ASP A 361 19.08 8.77 -7.06
N ARG A 362 19.34 7.76 -7.92
CA ARG A 362 18.77 7.64 -9.27
C ARG A 362 17.25 7.59 -9.24
N LEU A 363 16.67 6.72 -8.41
CA LEU A 363 15.23 6.53 -8.29
C LEU A 363 14.54 7.82 -7.81
N LEU A 364 15.05 8.48 -6.77
CA LEU A 364 14.49 9.73 -6.27
C LEU A 364 14.54 10.85 -7.31
N CYS A 365 15.63 10.95 -8.07
CA CYS A 365 15.73 11.94 -9.13
C CYS A 365 14.75 11.66 -10.27
N MET A 366 14.62 10.41 -10.69
CA MET A 366 13.61 10.01 -11.66
C MET A 366 12.19 10.33 -11.19
N SER A 367 11.85 10.00 -9.94
CA SER A 367 10.57 10.37 -9.34
C SER A 367 10.36 11.88 -9.33
N GLN A 368 11.37 12.66 -8.98
CA GLN A 368 11.29 14.12 -8.98
C GLN A 368 11.01 14.68 -10.38
N TYR A 369 11.64 14.14 -11.43
CA TYR A 369 11.43 14.60 -12.79
C TYR A 369 10.06 14.21 -13.35
N LEU A 370 9.63 12.96 -13.15
CA LEU A 370 8.31 12.50 -13.52
C LEU A 370 7.21 13.32 -12.82
N PHE A 371 7.40 13.61 -11.53
CA PHE A 371 6.52 14.48 -10.78
C PHE A 371 6.41 15.89 -11.40
N LYS A 372 7.54 16.49 -11.81
CA LYS A 372 7.53 17.79 -12.50
C LYS A 372 6.81 17.73 -13.85
N VAL A 373 7.00 16.66 -14.62
CA VAL A 373 6.28 16.43 -15.89
C VAL A 373 4.78 16.35 -15.64
N GLN A 374 4.37 15.55 -14.65
CA GLN A 374 2.98 15.43 -14.23
C GLN A 374 2.40 16.77 -13.79
N GLN A 375 3.11 17.53 -12.94
CA GLN A 375 2.62 18.80 -12.43
C GLN A 375 2.38 19.83 -13.55
N LYS A 376 3.31 19.94 -14.50
CA LYS A 376 3.19 20.84 -15.65
C LYS A 376 2.07 20.44 -16.62
N ASN A 377 1.74 19.15 -16.69
CA ASN A 377 0.83 18.60 -17.68
C ASN A 377 -0.47 18.03 -17.08
N ARG A 378 -0.79 18.35 -15.82
CA ARG A 378 -1.84 17.69 -15.02
C ARG A 378 -3.24 17.65 -15.64
N LEU A 379 -3.55 18.58 -16.55
CA LEU A 379 -4.86 18.69 -17.23
C LEU A 379 -4.84 18.20 -18.70
N LYS A 380 -3.71 17.69 -19.23
CA LYS A 380 -3.59 17.35 -20.65
C LYS A 380 -4.45 16.16 -21.08
N GLN A 381 -4.60 15.16 -20.21
CA GLN A 381 -5.45 13.97 -20.38
C GLN A 381 -5.41 13.31 -21.77
N LYS A 382 -4.22 13.23 -22.39
CA LYS A 382 -4.04 12.69 -23.74
C LYS A 382 -2.73 11.95 -23.92
N GLY A 383 -2.75 10.91 -24.75
CA GLY A 383 -1.57 10.08 -25.07
C GLY A 383 -0.84 9.63 -23.81
N LEU A 384 0.49 9.78 -23.81
CA LEU A 384 1.36 9.41 -22.68
C LEU A 384 1.06 10.19 -21.37
N LEU A 385 0.46 11.38 -21.47
CA LEU A 385 0.15 12.26 -20.35
C LEU A 385 -1.26 12.04 -19.78
N ARG A 386 -1.98 11.03 -20.26
CA ARG A 386 -3.26 10.63 -19.67
C ARG A 386 -3.02 10.07 -18.28
N ARG A 387 -3.79 10.58 -17.31
CA ARG A 387 -3.82 10.10 -15.92
C ARG A 387 -5.17 9.48 -15.63
N PHE A 388 -5.25 8.70 -14.56
CA PHE A 388 -6.50 8.04 -14.16
C PHE A 388 -7.04 7.15 -15.30
N SER A 389 -6.13 6.48 -16.02
CA SER A 389 -6.49 5.54 -17.07
C SER A 389 -7.23 4.36 -16.45
N ILE A 390 -8.37 3.99 -17.04
CA ILE A 390 -9.13 2.80 -16.63
C ILE A 390 -8.51 1.51 -17.19
N SER A 391 -7.67 1.63 -18.22
CA SER A 391 -6.90 0.50 -18.76
C SER A 391 -5.75 0.17 -17.84
N CYS A 392 -5.65 -1.10 -17.45
CA CYS A 392 -4.59 -1.59 -16.57
C CYS A 392 -4.14 -3.01 -16.94
N TYR A 393 -2.96 -3.35 -16.44
CA TYR A 393 -2.27 -4.61 -16.67
C TYR A 393 -2.01 -5.32 -15.34
N GLY A 394 -2.31 -6.62 -15.27
CA GLY A 394 -2.34 -7.37 -14.02
C GLY A 394 -3.75 -7.69 -13.55
N GLU A 395 -3.85 -8.51 -12.50
CA GLU A 395 -5.09 -8.85 -11.84
C GLU A 395 -5.19 -8.12 -10.50
N GLN A 396 -6.37 -7.56 -10.19
CA GLN A 396 -6.59 -6.89 -8.92
C GLN A 396 -7.43 -7.79 -8.01
N PRO A 397 -6.93 -8.15 -6.82
CA PRO A 397 -7.74 -8.86 -5.83
C PRO A 397 -9.00 -8.05 -5.49
N THR A 398 -10.16 -8.67 -5.65
CA THR A 398 -11.46 -8.14 -5.23
C THR A 398 -11.81 -8.56 -3.81
N LEU A 399 -12.78 -7.89 -3.19
CA LEU A 399 -13.30 -8.31 -1.87
C LEU A 399 -13.81 -9.76 -1.90
N GLU A 400 -14.40 -10.18 -3.01
CA GLU A 400 -14.87 -11.55 -3.23
C GLU A 400 -13.69 -12.52 -3.28
N SER A 401 -12.64 -12.23 -4.04
CA SER A 401 -11.45 -13.09 -4.12
C SER A 401 -10.75 -13.24 -2.77
N MET A 402 -10.63 -12.17 -1.98
CA MET A 402 -10.03 -12.21 -0.65
C MET A 402 -10.90 -12.99 0.36
N ARG A 403 -12.22 -12.94 0.21
CA ARG A 403 -13.13 -13.77 1.02
C ARG A 403 -13.03 -15.25 0.64
N GLN A 404 -12.89 -15.54 -0.65
CA GLN A 404 -12.68 -16.90 -1.14
C GLN A 404 -11.36 -17.47 -0.60
N GLU A 405 -10.27 -16.72 -0.71
CA GLU A 405 -8.96 -17.10 -0.17
C GLU A 405 -9.04 -17.40 1.33
N LYS A 406 -9.72 -16.54 2.10
CA LYS A 406 -9.98 -16.80 3.53
C LYS A 406 -10.81 -18.07 3.77
N SER A 407 -11.80 -18.35 2.94
CA SER A 407 -12.59 -19.58 3.05
C SER A 407 -11.73 -20.82 2.78
N ASP A 408 -10.89 -20.77 1.76
CA ASP A 408 -10.00 -21.87 1.39
C ASP A 408 -8.95 -22.11 2.49
N MET A 409 -8.40 -21.04 3.05
CA MET A 409 -7.48 -21.12 4.19
C MET A 409 -8.17 -21.63 5.47
N PHE A 410 -9.45 -21.32 5.65
CA PHE A 410 -10.21 -21.85 6.79
C PHE A 410 -10.36 -23.36 6.67
N GLU A 411 -10.74 -23.87 5.50
CA GLU A 411 -10.85 -25.31 5.28
C GLU A 411 -9.52 -26.05 5.46
N LYS A 412 -8.40 -25.44 5.04
CA LYS A 412 -7.05 -25.98 5.23
C LYS A 412 -6.60 -25.98 6.69
N LEU A 413 -7.01 -25.00 7.50
CA LEU A 413 -6.49 -24.76 8.84
C LEU A 413 -7.48 -25.09 9.97
N LYS A 414 -8.73 -25.49 9.68
CA LYS A 414 -9.79 -25.73 10.68
C LYS A 414 -9.40 -26.72 11.78
N ASP A 415 -8.54 -27.68 11.47
CA ASP A 415 -8.04 -28.70 12.42
C ASP A 415 -6.77 -28.26 13.16
N LYS A 416 -6.19 -27.11 12.80
CA LYS A 416 -4.99 -26.51 13.40
C LYS A 416 -5.31 -25.31 14.32
N LYS A 417 -6.51 -25.27 14.91
CA LYS A 417 -6.89 -24.20 15.85
C LYS A 417 -5.90 -24.09 16.99
N GLY A 418 -5.51 -22.85 17.32
CA GLY A 418 -4.52 -22.55 18.36
C GLY A 418 -3.06 -22.54 17.87
N THR A 419 -2.81 -22.87 16.60
CA THR A 419 -1.49 -22.64 15.99
C THR A 419 -1.33 -21.18 15.56
N ARG A 420 -0.09 -20.71 15.47
CA ARG A 420 0.22 -19.36 14.98
C ARG A 420 -0.32 -19.13 13.56
N GLU A 421 -0.13 -20.11 12.67
CA GLU A 421 -0.63 -20.08 11.28
C GLU A 421 -2.16 -19.85 11.24
N TYR A 422 -2.92 -20.56 12.07
CA TYR A 422 -4.37 -20.34 12.16
C TYR A 422 -4.73 -18.93 12.64
N GLU A 423 -4.01 -18.44 13.65
CA GLU A 423 -4.25 -17.10 14.21
C GLU A 423 -3.89 -15.99 13.23
N GLU A 424 -2.88 -16.16 12.38
CA GLU A 424 -2.51 -15.16 11.38
C GLU A 424 -3.66 -14.87 10.40
N TRP A 425 -4.47 -15.88 10.10
CA TRP A 425 -5.64 -15.76 9.22
C TRP A 425 -6.95 -15.40 9.94
N PHE A 426 -7.16 -15.99 11.12
CA PHE A 426 -8.46 -16.03 11.79
C PHE A 426 -8.39 -15.62 13.27
N LEU A 427 -7.44 -14.77 13.64
CA LEU A 427 -7.33 -14.25 15.01
C LEU A 427 -8.70 -13.82 15.52
N LYS A 428 -9.06 -14.36 16.67
CA LYS A 428 -10.13 -13.87 17.53
C LYS A 428 -9.67 -14.00 18.97
N TYR A 429 -9.11 -12.92 19.49
CA TYR A 429 -8.52 -12.85 20.81
C TYR A 429 -9.30 -11.91 21.70
N ILE A 430 -9.82 -12.46 22.79
CA ILE A 430 -10.44 -11.70 23.87
C ILE A 430 -9.56 -11.99 25.09
N PRO A 431 -8.88 -10.97 25.66
CA PRO A 431 -8.03 -11.18 26.81
C PRO A 431 -8.89 -11.66 27.99
N ASP A 432 -8.47 -12.74 28.64
CA ASP A 432 -9.18 -13.25 29.80
C ASP A 432 -9.10 -12.23 30.94
N VAL A 433 -10.26 -11.88 31.51
CA VAL A 433 -10.28 -11.26 32.82
C VAL A 433 -9.66 -12.29 33.77
N LYS A 434 -8.46 -12.04 34.29
CA LYS A 434 -8.05 -12.65 35.56
C LYS A 434 -9.05 -12.18 36.60
N LYS A 435 -10.22 -12.81 36.66
CA LYS A 435 -10.96 -12.89 37.91
C LYS A 435 -9.98 -13.60 38.81
N ASP A 436 -9.45 -12.89 39.79
CA ASP A 436 -8.81 -13.54 40.93
C ASP A 436 -9.73 -14.70 41.29
N LYS A 437 -9.26 -15.93 41.05
CA LYS A 437 -9.87 -17.10 41.63
C LYS A 437 -9.60 -16.93 43.11
N LYS A 438 -10.46 -16.17 43.80
CA LYS A 438 -10.66 -16.39 45.22
C LYS A 438 -11.06 -17.85 45.32
N GLU A 439 -10.12 -18.67 45.78
CA GLU A 439 -10.40 -20.04 46.19
C GLU A 439 -11.62 -19.98 47.10
N ILE A 440 -12.75 -20.46 46.59
CA ILE A 440 -13.88 -20.76 47.45
C ILE A 440 -13.47 -22.04 48.15
N ASN A 441 -13.08 -21.90 49.42
CA ASN A 441 -12.85 -23.00 50.34
C ASN A 441 -13.99 -24.02 50.22
N PRO A 442 -13.72 -25.30 49.92
CA PRO A 442 -14.75 -26.31 49.77
C PRO A 442 -15.11 -26.91 51.13
N ASP A 443 -15.57 -26.09 52.07
CA ASP A 443 -16.13 -26.57 53.34
C ASP A 443 -17.44 -25.86 53.62
N ASN A 444 -18.50 -26.40 53.02
CA ASN A 444 -19.84 -26.57 53.60
C ASN A 444 -20.83 -26.95 52.50
N ALA A 445 -20.74 -28.18 51.99
CA ALA A 445 -21.78 -28.81 51.19
C ALA A 445 -22.59 -29.77 52.08
N ASN A 446 -23.53 -29.24 52.86
CA ASN A 446 -24.57 -30.05 53.50
C ASN A 446 -25.98 -29.66 53.00
N THR A 447 -26.50 -30.54 52.14
CA THR A 447 -27.92 -30.91 51.97
C THR A 447 -28.97 -29.82 51.72
N LYS A 448 -29.59 -29.86 50.53
CA LYS A 448 -31.00 -30.31 50.35
C LYS A 448 -31.40 -30.36 48.87
N LYS A 449 -31.64 -31.58 48.38
CA LYS A 449 -32.28 -31.88 47.08
C LYS A 449 -33.69 -31.25 47.03
N ARG A 450 -33.95 -30.37 46.05
CA ARG A 450 -35.31 -30.00 45.64
C ARG A 450 -35.53 -30.33 44.15
N ARG A 451 -36.64 -31.04 43.92
CA ARG A 451 -37.10 -31.66 42.66
C ARG A 451 -37.24 -30.66 41.50
N LYS A 452 -36.75 -31.06 40.32
CA LYS A 452 -37.03 -30.43 39.01
C LYS A 452 -38.52 -30.55 38.67
N LYS A 453 -39.21 -29.42 38.44
CA LYS A 453 -40.50 -29.35 37.73
C LYS A 453 -40.25 -28.90 36.29
N LYS A 454 -40.58 -29.76 35.32
CA LYS A 454 -40.61 -29.47 33.87
C LYS A 454 -41.51 -28.26 33.60
N ARG A 455 -41.04 -27.28 32.84
CA ARG A 455 -41.88 -26.22 32.25
C ARG A 455 -41.81 -26.34 30.73
N LYS A 456 -43.00 -26.39 30.11
CA LYS A 456 -43.27 -26.59 28.68
C LYS A 456 -42.71 -25.45 27.83
N LYS A 457 -42.24 -25.81 26.63
CA LYS A 457 -41.96 -24.91 25.50
C LYS A 457 -43.24 -24.22 25.05
N THR A 458 -43.18 -22.90 24.84
CA THR A 458 -44.10 -22.16 23.99
C THR A 458 -43.28 -21.42 22.93
N ASN A 459 -43.52 -21.77 21.68
CA ASN A 459 -43.04 -21.06 20.49
C ASN A 459 -43.66 -19.66 20.45
N ARG A 460 -42.84 -18.64 20.22
CA ARG A 460 -43.29 -17.40 19.57
C ARG A 460 -42.29 -17.03 18.50
N LEU A 461 -42.74 -17.15 17.25
CA LEU A 461 -42.20 -16.41 16.11
C LEU A 461 -42.23 -14.92 16.45
N PHE A 462 -41.19 -14.17 16.06
CA PHE A 462 -41.38 -12.78 15.67
C PHE A 462 -40.54 -12.43 14.44
N SER A 463 -41.25 -11.71 13.57
CA SER A 463 -40.95 -11.27 12.22
C SER A 463 -39.84 -10.22 12.19
N TRP A 464 -39.08 -10.25 11.09
CA TRP A 464 -38.24 -9.15 10.64
C TRP A 464 -39.10 -7.96 10.21
N LYS A 465 -38.64 -6.75 10.52
CA LYS A 465 -38.74 -5.56 9.69
C LYS A 465 -37.49 -4.74 9.88
#